data_AF-A0A534HXE3-F1
#
_entry.id   AF-A0A534HXE3-F1
#
_cell.length_a   1.000
_cell.length_b   1.000
_cell.length_c   1.000
_cell.angle_alpha   90.00
_cell.angle_beta   90.00
_cell.angle_gamma   90.00
#
_symmetry.space_group_name_H-M   'P 1'
#
loop_
_entity.id
_entity.type
_entity.pdbx_description
1 polymer ?
#
loop_
_entity_poly.entity_id
_entity_poly.type
_entity_poly.pdbx_seq_one_letter_code
_entity_poly.pdbx_strand_id
1 'polypeptide(L)'
;MTSSFRVEHDSMGEVKVPAEALWGAHTQRAVQNFPVSGLTMPRAFIAALGLVKQAAARANRSLGLLDERIAQAVESAAAEVAAGNHDAQFPIDVFQTGSGTSSNMNANEVVAALASRRLGSPVHPNDHVNMCQSSNDVIPTCIHVSAALAVRRELTPALAHLAGALGGRERELARIVKTGRTHLMDAMPVTLGQELSGWRAQIENGLARLESVQPRLSALAQGGTAVGTGINAHPEFGRRCCQELSKLTGVTFTPARNYFEAMSAQDTAVELSGQLKVIAVSLMKIANDLRLMNSGPLAGLGEIALPALQPGSSIMPGKVNPVIPEAATMVAAQVIGNDTSITIAGQSGNFQLNVMLPVIAHNLLESIRLLANVTRLLADSAVAGFKVNEARIAAALDRNPILVTALNPVIGYEKGAAIAKKAYAEGRPIREVAGESTNLPREELARLLDPAALTSGGIKGGTGGGG
;
A
#
# COMPACT_ATOMS: atom_id res chain seq x y z
N MET A 1 -16.60 7.47 -39.07
CA MET A 1 -16.68 8.93 -38.86
C MET A 1 -15.31 9.49 -39.14
N THR A 2 -15.18 10.40 -40.10
CA THR A 2 -13.90 11.06 -40.41
C THR A 2 -13.51 11.94 -39.22
N SER A 3 -12.45 11.60 -38.49
CA SER A 3 -11.96 12.46 -37.41
C SER A 3 -11.45 13.77 -38.01
N SER A 4 -12.01 14.90 -37.57
CA SER A 4 -11.50 16.22 -37.94
C SER A 4 -10.19 16.48 -37.19
N PHE A 5 -9.24 17.13 -37.86
CA PHE A 5 -7.94 17.48 -37.29
C PHE A 5 -7.73 18.99 -37.41
N ARG A 6 -6.98 19.54 -36.45
CA ARG A 6 -6.36 20.87 -36.55
C ARG A 6 -4.85 20.71 -36.71
N VAL A 7 -4.22 21.70 -37.33
CA VAL A 7 -2.75 21.74 -37.49
C VAL A 7 -2.19 22.59 -36.36
N GLU A 8 -1.28 22.00 -35.59
CA GLU A 8 -0.49 22.68 -34.56
C GLU A 8 0.97 22.74 -35.02
N HIS A 9 1.74 23.68 -34.48
CA HIS A 9 3.15 23.89 -34.81
C HIS A 9 4.01 23.92 -33.55
N ASP A 10 5.14 23.22 -33.59
CA ASP A 10 6.23 23.34 -32.61
C ASP A 10 7.57 23.51 -33.34
N SER A 11 8.67 23.53 -32.59
CA SER A 11 10.02 23.69 -33.16
C SER A 11 10.44 22.57 -34.13
N MET A 12 9.71 21.46 -34.20
CA MET A 12 9.93 20.36 -35.14
C MET A 12 8.99 20.41 -36.36
N GLY A 13 8.16 21.45 -36.48
CA GLY A 13 7.25 21.67 -37.61
C GLY A 13 5.79 21.40 -37.29
N GLU A 14 4.99 21.13 -38.33
CA GLU A 14 3.55 20.91 -38.19
C GLU A 14 3.21 19.49 -37.73
N VAL A 15 2.10 19.35 -37.00
CA VAL A 15 1.50 18.06 -36.64
C VAL A 15 -0.03 18.15 -36.62
N LYS A 16 -0.68 17.08 -37.08
CA LYS A 16 -2.15 16.97 -37.06
C LYS A 16 -2.63 16.47 -35.70
N VAL A 17 -3.43 17.28 -35.03
CA VAL A 17 -4.01 17.00 -33.70
C VAL A 17 -5.52 16.84 -33.86
N PRO A 18 -6.19 15.85 -33.20
CA PRO A 18 -7.65 15.75 -33.21
C PRO A 18 -8.31 17.08 -32.82
N ALA A 19 -9.39 17.47 -33.50
CA ALA A 19 -10.00 18.78 -33.31
C ALA A 19 -10.55 18.98 -31.89
N GLU A 20 -11.02 17.91 -31.26
CA GLU A 20 -11.57 17.85 -29.92
C GLU A 20 -10.52 17.81 -28.80
N ALA A 21 -9.27 17.49 -29.13
CA ALA A 21 -8.19 17.38 -28.15
C ALA A 21 -7.84 18.75 -27.56
N LEU A 22 -7.68 18.82 -26.24
CA LEU A 22 -7.21 20.01 -25.53
C LEU A 22 -5.67 20.13 -25.57
N TRP A 23 -4.96 19.05 -25.88
CA TRP A 23 -3.51 19.04 -25.97
C TRP A 23 -3.00 19.56 -27.33
N GLY A 24 -1.73 19.94 -27.41
CA GLY A 24 -1.11 20.54 -28.59
C GLY A 24 -0.08 19.63 -29.28
N ALA A 25 0.88 20.24 -29.97
CA ALA A 25 1.85 19.54 -30.79
C ALA A 25 2.75 18.58 -29.98
N HIS A 26 3.21 18.99 -28.78
CA HIS A 26 4.12 18.17 -27.99
C HIS A 26 3.47 16.85 -27.56
N THR A 27 2.23 16.93 -27.07
CA THR A 27 1.48 15.74 -26.67
C THR A 27 1.19 14.86 -27.87
N GLN A 28 0.80 15.44 -29.00
CA GLN A 28 0.47 14.66 -30.20
C GLN A 28 1.69 13.87 -30.70
N ARG A 29 2.88 14.47 -30.68
CA ARG A 29 4.12 13.76 -31.02
C ARG A 29 4.42 12.66 -30.01
N ALA A 30 4.23 12.91 -28.72
CA ALA A 30 4.45 11.90 -27.69
C ALA A 30 3.53 10.67 -27.87
N VAL A 31 2.26 10.90 -28.17
CA VAL A 31 1.29 9.82 -28.49
C VAL A 31 1.76 8.99 -29.68
N GLN A 32 2.30 9.62 -30.72
CA GLN A 32 2.79 8.93 -31.93
C GLN A 32 4.12 8.21 -31.70
N ASN A 33 4.99 8.75 -30.85
CA ASN A 33 6.34 8.23 -30.61
C ASN A 33 6.36 7.06 -29.61
N PHE A 34 5.39 6.99 -28.68
CA PHE A 34 5.41 6.04 -27.57
C PHE A 34 4.17 5.10 -27.50
N PRO A 35 3.77 4.40 -28.58
CA PRO A 35 2.67 3.42 -28.51
C PRO A 35 3.15 2.07 -27.95
N VAL A 36 3.62 2.05 -26.69
CA VAL A 36 4.35 0.90 -26.13
C VAL A 36 3.42 -0.12 -25.48
N SER A 37 2.57 0.30 -24.54
CA SER A 37 1.79 -0.59 -23.67
C SER A 37 0.29 -0.31 -23.69
N GLY A 38 -0.12 0.92 -24.02
CA GLY A 38 -1.48 1.41 -23.87
C GLY A 38 -1.83 1.82 -22.43
N LEU A 39 -0.89 1.72 -21.48
CA LEU A 39 -1.06 2.22 -20.12
C LEU A 39 -0.81 3.73 -20.09
N THR A 40 -1.76 4.51 -19.60
CA THR A 40 -1.56 5.95 -19.37
C THR A 40 -1.06 6.23 -17.96
N MET A 41 -0.56 7.45 -17.74
CA MET A 41 -0.19 7.89 -16.39
C MET A 41 -1.36 7.73 -15.40
N PRO A 42 -1.12 7.24 -14.17
CA PRO A 42 -2.22 7.03 -13.22
C PRO A 42 -2.99 8.31 -12.92
N ARG A 43 -4.30 8.18 -12.69
CA ARG A 43 -5.16 9.31 -12.36
C ARG A 43 -4.64 10.17 -11.20
N ALA A 44 -4.17 9.54 -10.13
CA ALA A 44 -3.61 10.26 -8.98
C ALA A 44 -2.38 11.11 -9.35
N PHE A 45 -1.58 10.68 -10.33
CA PHE A 45 -0.46 11.45 -10.87
C PHE A 45 -0.94 12.66 -11.68
N ILE A 46 -1.93 12.47 -12.57
CA ILE A 46 -2.55 13.56 -13.34
C ILE A 46 -3.19 14.60 -12.40
N ALA A 47 -3.84 14.14 -11.33
CA ALA A 47 -4.40 15.02 -10.32
C ALA A 47 -3.31 15.86 -9.63
N ALA A 48 -2.17 15.24 -9.28
CA ALA A 48 -1.02 15.94 -8.70
C ALA A 48 -0.40 16.94 -9.68
N LEU A 49 -0.30 16.62 -10.98
CA LEU A 49 0.11 17.59 -12.00
C LEU A 49 -0.79 18.82 -12.01
N GLY A 50 -2.11 18.64 -12.02
CA GLY A 50 -3.08 19.74 -11.91
C GLY A 50 -2.86 20.58 -10.64
N LEU A 51 -2.69 19.94 -9.48
CA LEU A 51 -2.43 20.64 -8.21
C LEU A 51 -1.12 21.43 -8.24
N VAL A 52 -0.05 20.88 -8.81
CA VAL A 52 1.25 21.56 -8.94
C VAL A 52 1.14 22.77 -9.86
N LYS A 53 0.44 22.66 -11.00
CA LYS A 53 0.20 23.81 -11.89
C LYS A 53 -0.65 24.89 -11.21
N GLN A 54 -1.66 24.48 -10.45
CA GLN A 54 -2.49 25.39 -9.67
C GLN A 54 -1.65 26.15 -8.62
N ALA A 55 -0.84 25.43 -7.85
CA ALA A 55 0.02 26.03 -6.83
C ALA A 55 1.11 26.93 -7.42
N ALA A 56 1.69 26.55 -8.56
CA ALA A 56 2.69 27.35 -9.27
C ALA A 56 2.11 28.67 -9.77
N ALA A 57 0.90 28.67 -10.35
CA ALA A 57 0.21 29.89 -10.78
C ALA A 57 -0.05 30.83 -9.59
N ARG A 58 -0.51 30.30 -8.46
CA ARG A 58 -0.71 31.08 -7.22
C ARG A 58 0.61 31.65 -6.68
N ALA A 59 1.68 30.86 -6.69
CA ALA A 59 2.99 31.28 -6.24
C ALA A 59 3.54 32.42 -7.11
N ASN A 60 3.51 32.26 -8.44
CA ASN A 60 3.97 33.28 -9.39
C ASN A 60 3.15 34.57 -9.32
N ARG A 61 1.82 34.47 -9.14
CA ARG A 61 0.97 35.63 -8.84
C ARG A 61 1.42 36.33 -7.56
N SER A 62 1.62 35.58 -6.46
CA SER A 62 2.02 36.16 -5.17
C SER A 62 3.41 36.82 -5.19
N LEU A 63 4.21 36.51 -6.22
CA LEU A 63 5.53 37.08 -6.49
C LEU A 63 5.49 38.22 -7.52
N GLY A 64 4.32 38.54 -8.08
CA GLY A 64 4.16 39.57 -9.10
C GLY A 64 4.71 39.19 -10.48
N LEU A 65 4.98 37.90 -10.73
CA LEU A 65 5.57 37.43 -11.99
C LEU A 65 4.52 37.10 -13.06
N LEU A 66 3.35 36.64 -12.63
CA LEU A 66 2.25 36.27 -13.52
C LEU A 66 1.09 37.25 -13.35
N ASP A 67 0.59 37.78 -14.46
CA ASP A 67 -0.59 38.67 -14.47
C ASP A 67 -1.77 38.03 -13.73
N GLU A 68 -2.50 38.82 -12.95
CA GLU A 68 -3.60 38.36 -12.10
C GLU A 68 -4.65 37.57 -12.87
N ARG A 69 -5.07 38.06 -14.05
CA ARG A 69 -6.15 37.42 -14.83
C ARG A 69 -5.67 36.11 -15.45
N ILE A 70 -4.43 36.09 -15.95
CA ILE A 70 -3.82 34.86 -16.46
C ILE A 70 -3.66 33.84 -15.32
N ALA A 71 -3.14 34.27 -14.17
CA ALA A 71 -2.95 33.40 -13.01
C ALA A 71 -4.27 32.77 -12.54
N GLN A 72 -5.36 33.55 -12.45
CA GLN A 72 -6.68 33.04 -12.08
C GLN A 72 -7.24 32.05 -13.11
N ALA A 73 -7.05 32.32 -14.41
CA ALA A 73 -7.49 31.42 -15.47
C ALA A 73 -6.74 30.08 -15.44
N VAL A 74 -5.42 30.12 -15.28
CA VAL A 74 -4.55 28.93 -15.12
C VAL A 74 -4.91 28.17 -13.85
N GLU A 75 -5.05 28.88 -12.73
CA GLU A 75 -5.41 28.28 -11.43
C GLU A 75 -6.70 27.45 -11.55
N SER A 76 -7.74 28.01 -12.16
CA SER A 76 -9.00 27.30 -12.26
C SER A 76 -9.00 26.18 -13.29
N ALA A 77 -8.30 26.34 -14.42
CA ALA A 77 -8.13 25.26 -15.40
C ALA A 77 -7.36 24.07 -14.80
N ALA A 78 -6.29 24.37 -14.05
CA ALA A 78 -5.50 23.36 -13.35
C ALA A 78 -6.30 22.64 -12.26
N ALA A 79 -7.22 23.35 -11.58
CA ALA A 79 -8.15 22.75 -10.63
C ALA A 79 -9.13 21.75 -11.29
N GLU A 80 -9.61 22.02 -12.51
CA GLU A 80 -10.45 21.06 -13.25
C GLU A 80 -9.70 19.79 -13.63
N VAL A 81 -8.43 19.90 -14.03
CA VAL A 81 -7.53 18.76 -14.26
C VAL A 81 -7.31 17.98 -12.96
N ALA A 82 -7.05 18.69 -11.86
CA ALA A 82 -6.91 18.09 -10.54
C ALA A 82 -8.17 17.32 -10.11
N ALA A 83 -9.36 17.83 -10.45
CA ALA A 83 -10.66 17.21 -10.15
C ALA A 83 -10.99 16.00 -11.04
N GLY A 84 -10.39 15.89 -12.23
CA GLY A 84 -10.56 14.74 -13.13
C GLY A 84 -11.57 14.95 -14.24
N ASN A 85 -11.97 16.19 -14.46
CA ASN A 85 -12.96 16.53 -15.49
C ASN A 85 -12.43 16.30 -16.92
N HIS A 86 -11.10 16.15 -17.07
CA HIS A 86 -10.40 16.10 -18.35
C HIS A 86 -9.42 14.93 -18.46
N ASP A 87 -9.63 13.82 -17.73
CA ASP A 87 -8.67 12.71 -17.69
C ASP A 87 -8.41 12.08 -19.07
N ALA A 88 -9.41 12.06 -19.96
CA ALA A 88 -9.27 11.60 -21.33
C ALA A 88 -8.30 12.45 -22.18
N GLN A 89 -7.90 13.64 -21.69
CA GLN A 89 -6.97 14.56 -22.35
C GLN A 89 -5.50 14.26 -22.02
N PHE A 90 -5.24 13.13 -21.35
CA PHE A 90 -3.90 12.68 -20.96
C PHE A 90 -3.59 11.29 -21.55
N PRO A 91 -3.45 11.17 -22.88
CA PRO A 91 -3.34 9.88 -23.58
C PRO A 91 -1.93 9.27 -23.59
N ILE A 92 -0.93 9.95 -23.03
CA ILE A 92 0.48 9.55 -23.15
C ILE A 92 0.76 8.28 -22.35
N ASP A 93 1.48 7.35 -22.97
CA ASP A 93 1.90 6.09 -22.36
C ASP A 93 2.85 6.31 -21.17
N VAL A 94 2.81 5.42 -20.17
CA VAL A 94 3.78 5.40 -19.07
C VAL A 94 5.22 5.29 -19.61
N PHE A 95 5.45 4.47 -20.64
CA PHE A 95 6.77 4.27 -21.25
C PHE A 95 7.10 5.36 -22.28
N GLN A 96 7.19 6.59 -21.80
CA GLN A 96 7.51 7.81 -22.55
C GLN A 96 8.95 8.27 -22.30
N THR A 97 9.26 9.53 -22.64
CA THR A 97 10.50 10.17 -22.18
C THR A 97 10.70 10.02 -20.68
N GLY A 98 11.89 9.58 -20.29
CA GLY A 98 12.18 9.14 -18.93
C GLY A 98 12.06 10.20 -17.83
N SER A 99 12.18 11.48 -18.20
CA SER A 99 11.94 12.60 -17.28
C SER A 99 10.47 12.91 -17.06
N GLY A 100 9.56 12.31 -17.85
CA GLY A 100 8.14 12.66 -17.86
C GLY A 100 7.83 14.01 -18.53
N THR A 101 8.76 14.59 -19.30
CA THR A 101 8.55 15.87 -20.01
C THR A 101 7.30 15.87 -20.88
N SER A 102 6.99 14.75 -21.54
CA SER A 102 5.79 14.66 -22.37
C SER A 102 4.51 14.83 -21.53
N SER A 103 4.43 14.20 -20.36
CA SER A 103 3.32 14.38 -19.42
C SER A 103 3.26 15.79 -18.82
N ASN A 104 4.40 16.41 -18.50
CA ASN A 104 4.44 17.80 -18.04
C ASN A 104 3.91 18.76 -19.12
N MET A 105 4.37 18.60 -20.36
CA MET A 105 3.90 19.41 -21.48
C MET A 105 2.43 19.16 -21.82
N ASN A 106 1.96 17.92 -21.69
CA ASN A 106 0.54 17.63 -21.86
C ASN A 106 -0.32 18.37 -20.84
N ALA A 107 0.07 18.41 -19.57
CA ALA A 107 -0.60 19.22 -18.57
C ALA A 107 -0.54 20.71 -18.93
N ASN A 108 0.62 21.21 -19.37
CA ASN A 108 0.77 22.61 -19.77
C ASN A 108 -0.16 22.98 -20.93
N GLU A 109 -0.21 22.17 -21.99
CA GLU A 109 -1.05 22.40 -23.17
C GLU A 109 -2.55 22.35 -22.83
N VAL A 110 -2.99 21.33 -22.08
CA VAL A 110 -4.40 21.18 -21.68
C VAL A 110 -4.84 22.35 -20.79
N VAL A 111 -4.04 22.70 -19.78
CA VAL A 111 -4.34 23.83 -18.89
C VAL A 111 -4.31 25.16 -19.65
N ALA A 112 -3.36 25.36 -20.55
CA ALA A 112 -3.28 26.55 -21.39
C ALA A 112 -4.50 26.70 -22.30
N ALA A 113 -4.96 25.61 -22.93
CA ALA A 113 -6.14 25.62 -23.78
C ALA A 113 -7.41 25.99 -23.00
N LEU A 114 -7.60 25.39 -21.82
CA LEU A 114 -8.73 25.70 -20.92
C LEU A 114 -8.67 27.14 -20.39
N ALA A 115 -7.50 27.59 -19.95
CA ALA A 115 -7.30 28.95 -19.45
C ALA A 115 -7.53 29.99 -20.55
N SER A 116 -7.05 29.74 -21.77
CA SER A 116 -7.25 30.63 -22.91
C SER A 116 -8.72 30.79 -23.27
N ARG A 117 -9.47 29.68 -23.32
CA ARG A 117 -10.93 29.69 -23.56
C ARG A 117 -11.67 30.52 -22.53
N ARG A 118 -11.27 30.41 -21.26
CA ARG A 118 -11.88 31.14 -20.15
C ARG A 118 -11.53 32.62 -20.16
N LEU A 119 -10.28 32.97 -20.45
CA LEU A 119 -9.80 34.34 -20.45
C LEU A 119 -10.27 35.11 -21.70
N GLY A 120 -10.54 34.41 -22.80
CA GLY A 120 -10.82 35.03 -24.10
C GLY A 120 -9.56 35.56 -24.80
N SER A 121 -8.37 35.22 -24.31
CA SER A 121 -7.08 35.57 -24.91
C SER A 121 -6.05 34.45 -24.73
N PRO A 122 -4.97 34.42 -25.53
CA PRO A 122 -4.01 33.32 -25.49
C PRO A 122 -3.25 33.22 -24.16
N VAL A 123 -3.17 32.02 -23.62
CA VAL A 123 -2.29 31.63 -22.50
C VAL A 123 -1.24 30.67 -23.03
N HIS A 124 0.04 31.02 -22.92
CA HIS A 124 1.13 30.19 -23.44
C HIS A 124 1.47 29.03 -22.47
N PRO A 125 1.58 27.78 -22.95
CA PRO A 125 1.88 26.63 -22.10
C PRO A 125 3.25 26.73 -21.41
N ASN A 126 4.26 27.29 -22.05
CA ASN A 126 5.59 27.43 -21.45
C ASN A 126 5.72 28.68 -20.60
N ASP A 127 5.36 29.85 -21.15
CA ASP A 127 5.67 31.13 -20.49
C ASP A 127 4.72 31.47 -19.35
N HIS A 128 3.49 30.92 -19.36
CA HIS A 128 2.50 31.15 -18.31
C HIS A 128 2.30 29.92 -17.43
N VAL A 129 1.95 28.77 -18.01
CA VAL A 129 1.60 27.56 -17.22
C VAL A 129 2.84 26.91 -16.61
N ASN A 130 3.95 26.88 -17.35
CA ASN A 130 5.24 26.32 -16.91
C ASN A 130 6.22 27.37 -16.36
N MET A 131 5.75 28.59 -16.07
CA MET A 131 6.59 29.66 -15.51
C MET A 131 7.28 29.20 -14.21
N CYS A 132 8.58 29.48 -14.10
CA CYS A 132 9.47 29.08 -12.99
C CYS A 132 9.61 27.56 -12.76
N GLN A 133 9.24 26.73 -13.73
CA GLN A 133 9.23 25.27 -13.61
C GLN A 133 10.08 24.60 -14.69
N SER A 134 10.48 23.37 -14.41
CA SER A 134 11.01 22.41 -15.37
C SER A 134 10.24 21.10 -15.25
N SER A 135 10.23 20.27 -16.29
CA SER A 135 9.75 18.89 -16.11
C SER A 135 10.57 18.15 -15.04
N ASN A 136 11.85 18.50 -14.91
CA ASN A 136 12.81 17.80 -14.06
C ASN A 136 12.59 18.05 -12.56
N ASP A 137 11.92 19.14 -12.17
CA ASP A 137 11.50 19.36 -10.78
C ASP A 137 9.99 19.15 -10.56
N VAL A 138 9.16 19.36 -11.58
CA VAL A 138 7.71 19.11 -11.53
C VAL A 138 7.38 17.62 -11.43
N ILE A 139 8.01 16.77 -12.23
CA ILE A 139 7.65 15.35 -12.29
C ILE A 139 7.99 14.61 -10.99
N PRO A 140 9.21 14.72 -10.41
CA PRO A 140 9.49 14.17 -9.08
C PRO A 140 8.56 14.75 -8.00
N THR A 141 8.24 16.04 -8.08
CA THR A 141 7.25 16.67 -7.19
C THR A 141 5.88 15.99 -7.31
N CYS A 142 5.42 15.69 -8.52
CA CYS A 142 4.14 15.01 -8.73
C CYS A 142 4.14 13.57 -8.19
N ILE A 143 5.27 12.85 -8.29
CA ILE A 143 5.42 11.52 -7.67
C ILE A 143 5.20 11.62 -6.16
N HIS A 144 5.91 12.54 -5.50
CA HIS A 144 5.83 12.74 -4.05
C HIS A 144 4.44 13.21 -3.61
N VAL A 145 3.87 14.21 -4.28
CA VAL A 145 2.54 14.74 -3.96
C VAL A 145 1.47 13.67 -4.15
N SER A 146 1.44 12.98 -5.29
CA SER A 146 0.43 11.94 -5.54
C SER A 146 0.54 10.78 -4.56
N ALA A 147 1.75 10.31 -4.26
CA ALA A 147 1.98 9.24 -3.30
C ALA A 147 1.60 9.66 -1.87
N ALA A 148 1.97 10.87 -1.42
CA ALA A 148 1.59 11.38 -0.11
C ALA A 148 0.07 11.47 0.06
N LEU A 149 -0.63 11.92 -0.98
CA LEU A 149 -2.10 12.00 -0.95
C LEU A 149 -2.74 10.61 -0.96
N ALA A 150 -2.26 9.69 -1.80
CA ALA A 150 -2.79 8.32 -1.86
C ALA A 150 -2.53 7.55 -0.55
N VAL A 151 -1.34 7.68 0.04
CA VAL A 151 -1.04 7.10 1.36
C VAL A 151 -1.99 7.65 2.41
N ARG A 152 -2.11 8.98 2.54
CA ARG A 152 -2.93 9.60 3.58
C ARG A 152 -4.42 9.33 3.40
N ARG A 153 -4.94 9.38 2.17
CA ARG A 153 -6.38 9.34 1.89
C ARG A 153 -6.91 7.92 1.69
N GLU A 154 -6.07 7.00 1.21
CA GLU A 154 -6.52 5.66 0.82
C GLU A 154 -5.92 4.57 1.71
N LEU A 155 -4.59 4.45 1.75
CA LEU A 155 -3.90 3.32 2.38
C LEU A 155 -3.87 3.40 3.91
N THR A 156 -3.49 4.53 4.50
CA THR A 156 -3.46 4.71 5.96
C THR A 156 -4.84 4.44 6.58
N PRO A 157 -5.96 4.99 6.06
CA PRO A 157 -7.28 4.66 6.58
C PRO A 157 -7.67 3.19 6.35
N ALA A 158 -7.25 2.56 5.26
CA ALA A 158 -7.51 1.14 5.01
C ALA A 158 -6.81 0.25 6.05
N LEU A 159 -5.53 0.51 6.34
CA LEU A 159 -4.76 -0.22 7.35
C LEU A 159 -5.34 0.02 8.75
N ALA A 160 -5.72 1.25 9.08
CA ALA A 160 -6.38 1.56 10.35
C ALA A 160 -7.71 0.82 10.49
N HIS A 161 -8.48 0.72 9.41
CA HIS A 161 -9.73 -0.05 9.38
C HIS A 161 -9.51 -1.54 9.63
N LEU A 162 -8.53 -2.15 8.97
CA LEU A 162 -8.17 -3.55 9.21
C LEU A 162 -7.65 -3.77 10.64
N ALA A 163 -6.81 -2.88 11.16
CA ALA A 163 -6.34 -2.95 12.55
C ALA A 163 -7.52 -2.86 13.55
N GLY A 164 -8.50 -1.99 13.29
CA GLY A 164 -9.72 -1.88 14.07
C GLY A 164 -10.56 -3.16 14.05
N ALA A 165 -10.77 -3.74 12.86
CA ALA A 165 -11.48 -5.02 12.70
C ALA A 165 -10.77 -6.16 13.45
N LEU A 166 -9.45 -6.27 13.30
CA LEU A 166 -8.62 -7.24 14.03
C LEU A 166 -8.72 -7.03 15.55
N GLY A 167 -8.64 -5.79 16.02
CA GLY A 167 -8.76 -5.47 17.45
C GLY A 167 -10.15 -5.79 18.02
N GLY A 168 -11.21 -5.63 17.23
CA GLY A 168 -12.55 -6.09 17.60
C GLY A 168 -12.62 -7.60 17.79
N ARG A 169 -12.13 -8.35 16.78
CA ARG A 169 -12.10 -9.82 16.81
C ARG A 169 -11.16 -10.39 17.86
N GLU A 170 -10.03 -9.71 18.12
CA GLU A 170 -9.08 -10.06 19.19
C GLU A 170 -9.78 -10.07 20.55
N ARG A 171 -10.58 -9.04 20.87
CA ARG A 171 -11.33 -8.96 22.14
C ARG A 171 -12.44 -10.00 22.20
N GLU A 172 -13.19 -10.17 21.12
CA GLU A 172 -14.27 -11.14 21.03
C GLU A 172 -13.77 -12.58 21.26
N LEU A 173 -12.62 -12.92 20.67
CA LEU A 173 -12.07 -14.27 20.67
C LEU A 173 -10.94 -14.47 21.70
N ALA A 174 -10.81 -13.54 22.66
CA ALA A 174 -9.72 -13.51 23.64
C ALA A 174 -9.60 -14.79 24.46
N ARG A 175 -10.72 -15.51 24.68
CA ARG A 175 -10.81 -16.72 25.51
C ARG A 175 -10.88 -18.02 24.72
N ILE A 176 -10.96 -17.96 23.39
CA ILE A 176 -11.03 -19.18 22.59
C ILE A 176 -9.62 -19.77 22.46
N VAL A 177 -9.37 -20.86 23.17
CA VAL A 177 -8.09 -21.57 23.16
C VAL A 177 -8.04 -22.53 21.97
N LYS A 178 -6.94 -22.49 21.22
CA LYS A 178 -6.64 -23.38 20.11
C LYS A 178 -5.25 -23.98 20.22
N THR A 179 -4.99 -25.03 19.46
CA THR A 179 -3.65 -25.56 19.27
C THR A 179 -2.83 -24.57 18.44
N GLY A 180 -1.73 -24.07 19.00
CA GLY A 180 -0.73 -23.34 18.22
C GLY A 180 -0.01 -24.27 17.25
N ARG A 181 0.59 -23.72 16.19
CA ARG A 181 1.40 -24.50 15.24
C ARG A 181 2.72 -23.83 14.94
N THR A 182 3.80 -24.60 15.02
CA THR A 182 5.13 -24.23 14.53
C THR A 182 5.59 -25.30 13.55
N HIS A 183 6.20 -24.91 12.44
CA HIS A 183 6.55 -25.84 11.34
C HIS A 183 5.34 -26.64 10.79
N LEU A 184 4.13 -26.09 10.92
CA LEU A 184 2.83 -26.75 10.63
C LEU A 184 2.50 -27.97 11.54
N MET A 185 3.30 -28.23 12.56
CA MET A 185 3.06 -29.30 13.54
C MET A 185 2.31 -28.76 14.77
N ASP A 186 1.60 -29.64 15.48
CA ASP A 186 0.94 -29.31 16.73
C ASP A 186 1.94 -28.75 17.75
N ALA A 187 1.55 -27.69 18.44
CA ALA A 187 2.38 -27.02 19.45
C ALA A 187 1.58 -26.71 20.73
N MET A 188 2.14 -25.86 21.58
CA MET A 188 1.47 -25.40 22.80
C MET A 188 0.20 -24.57 22.48
N PRO A 189 -0.78 -24.52 23.39
CA PRO A 189 -1.99 -23.75 23.19
C PRO A 189 -1.73 -22.24 23.10
N VAL A 190 -2.53 -21.57 22.29
CA VAL A 190 -2.65 -20.11 22.22
C VAL A 190 -4.12 -19.75 22.19
N THR A 191 -4.50 -18.52 22.52
CA THR A 191 -5.86 -18.05 22.22
C THR A 191 -5.94 -17.50 20.80
N LEU A 192 -7.12 -17.57 20.17
CA LEU A 192 -7.37 -16.88 18.91
C LEU A 192 -7.13 -15.37 19.06
N GLY A 193 -7.46 -14.78 20.22
CA GLY A 193 -7.10 -13.40 20.52
C GLY A 193 -5.59 -13.12 20.42
N GLN A 194 -4.75 -14.00 20.98
CA GLN A 194 -3.28 -13.88 20.87
C GLN A 194 -2.77 -14.01 19.42
N GLU A 195 -3.39 -14.89 18.63
CA GLU A 195 -3.04 -15.03 17.21
C GLU A 195 -3.39 -13.75 16.41
N LEU A 196 -4.60 -13.22 16.65
CA LEU A 196 -5.08 -11.98 16.02
C LEU A 196 -4.30 -10.75 16.47
N SER A 197 -3.85 -10.70 17.74
CA SER A 197 -3.03 -9.58 18.23
C SER A 197 -1.69 -9.51 17.51
N GLY A 198 -1.10 -10.65 17.15
CA GLY A 198 0.08 -10.73 16.30
C GLY A 198 -0.17 -10.11 14.92
N TRP A 199 -1.30 -10.43 14.29
CA TRP A 199 -1.67 -9.84 12.99
C TRP A 199 -1.93 -8.34 13.12
N ARG A 200 -2.67 -7.90 14.15
CA ARG A 200 -2.93 -6.47 14.40
C ARG A 200 -1.62 -5.70 14.55
N ALA A 201 -0.68 -6.22 15.34
CA ALA A 201 0.63 -5.61 15.52
C ALA A 201 1.41 -5.50 14.20
N GLN A 202 1.31 -6.46 13.28
CA GLN A 202 1.92 -6.34 11.95
C GLN A 202 1.32 -5.16 11.15
N ILE A 203 0.00 -4.95 11.22
CA ILE A 203 -0.68 -3.83 10.54
C ILE A 203 -0.35 -2.49 11.19
N GLU A 204 -0.36 -2.40 12.52
CA GLU A 204 0.01 -1.20 13.27
C GLU A 204 1.48 -0.78 13.02
N ASN A 205 2.39 -1.74 12.92
CA ASN A 205 3.76 -1.49 12.50
C ASN A 205 3.84 -1.00 11.04
N GLY A 206 2.95 -1.47 10.17
CA GLY A 206 2.78 -0.95 8.80
C GLY A 206 2.39 0.53 8.79
N LEU A 207 1.44 0.93 9.64
CA LEU A 207 1.06 2.35 9.81
C LEU A 207 2.24 3.20 10.28
N ALA A 208 2.97 2.75 11.29
CA ALA A 208 4.14 3.47 11.81
C ALA A 208 5.23 3.68 10.74
N ARG A 209 5.41 2.71 9.82
CA ARG A 209 6.33 2.87 8.67
C ARG A 209 5.91 4.01 7.76
N LEU A 210 4.64 4.03 7.34
CA LEU A 210 4.12 5.08 6.48
C LEU A 210 4.23 6.47 7.12
N GLU A 211 4.00 6.56 8.43
CA GLU A 211 4.20 7.81 9.17
C GLU A 211 5.68 8.24 9.17
N SER A 212 6.61 7.30 9.34
CA SER A 212 8.04 7.57 9.42
C SER A 212 8.66 8.12 8.13
N VAL A 213 8.09 7.80 6.96
CA VAL A 213 8.56 8.29 5.65
C VAL A 213 7.92 9.61 5.25
N GLN A 214 6.78 9.96 5.86
CA GLN A 214 6.02 11.17 5.52
C GLN A 214 6.88 12.46 5.45
N PRO A 215 7.83 12.73 6.38
CA PRO A 215 8.65 13.94 6.30
C PRO A 215 9.54 14.01 5.04
N ARG A 216 10.06 12.87 4.57
CA ARG A 216 10.88 12.79 3.35
C ARG A 216 10.00 12.86 2.11
N LEU A 217 8.87 12.16 2.12
CA LEU A 217 7.88 12.21 1.05
C LEU A 217 7.29 13.61 0.84
N SER A 218 7.18 14.39 1.90
CA SER A 218 6.72 15.79 1.86
C SER A 218 7.77 16.80 1.39
N ALA A 219 9.02 16.38 1.19
CA ALA A 219 10.09 17.23 0.68
C ALA A 219 10.10 17.19 -0.85
N LEU A 220 9.88 18.34 -1.51
CA LEU A 220 9.61 18.43 -2.94
C LEU A 220 10.78 19.03 -3.72
N ALA A 221 11.02 18.49 -4.92
CA ALA A 221 12.04 19.01 -5.85
C ALA A 221 11.69 20.40 -6.41
N GLN A 222 10.42 20.82 -6.30
CA GLN A 222 9.88 22.07 -6.85
C GLN A 222 10.73 23.30 -6.51
N GLY A 223 11.19 24.00 -7.55
CA GLY A 223 12.12 25.12 -7.45
C GLY A 223 13.56 24.77 -7.81
N GLY A 224 13.87 23.48 -8.00
CA GLY A 224 15.16 23.01 -8.52
C GLY A 224 15.36 23.28 -10.02
N THR A 225 14.27 23.45 -10.78
CA THR A 225 14.25 23.76 -12.23
C THR A 225 15.00 22.71 -13.07
N ALA A 226 15.94 23.12 -13.94
CA ALA A 226 16.55 22.22 -14.92
C ALA A 226 17.47 21.17 -14.29
N VAL A 227 18.33 21.58 -13.36
CA VAL A 227 19.43 20.75 -12.81
C VAL A 227 19.66 20.92 -11.30
N GLY A 228 18.72 21.57 -10.59
CA GLY A 228 18.80 21.77 -9.13
C GLY A 228 19.26 23.17 -8.68
N THR A 229 19.71 24.02 -9.60
CA THR A 229 20.21 25.37 -9.29
C THR A 229 19.13 26.42 -9.08
N GLY A 230 17.90 26.16 -9.52
CA GLY A 230 16.82 27.14 -9.52
C GLY A 230 16.91 28.21 -10.63
N ILE A 231 17.69 27.94 -11.69
CA ILE A 231 17.80 28.87 -12.83
C ILE A 231 16.42 29.17 -13.44
N ASN A 232 16.16 30.45 -13.74
CA ASN A 232 14.87 30.96 -14.23
C ASN A 232 13.68 30.80 -13.27
N ALA A 233 13.90 30.48 -11.99
CA ALA A 233 12.90 30.58 -10.95
C ALA A 233 13.24 31.71 -9.97
N HIS A 234 12.22 32.38 -9.44
CA HIS A 234 12.42 33.32 -8.35
C HIS A 234 12.89 32.57 -7.08
N PRO A 235 13.81 33.13 -6.26
CA PRO A 235 14.37 32.42 -5.10
C PRO A 235 13.34 31.89 -4.09
N GLU A 236 12.19 32.58 -3.98
CA GLU A 236 11.09 32.16 -3.09
C GLU A 236 10.05 31.23 -3.75
N PHE A 237 10.15 30.94 -5.05
CA PHE A 237 9.12 30.21 -5.80
C PHE A 237 8.87 28.81 -5.21
N GLY A 238 9.91 28.00 -5.01
CA GLY A 238 9.77 26.65 -4.46
C GLY A 238 9.07 26.63 -3.10
N ARG A 239 9.47 27.54 -2.19
CA ARG A 239 8.86 27.70 -0.87
C ARG A 239 7.38 28.07 -0.97
N ARG A 240 7.04 29.07 -1.79
CA ARG A 240 5.65 29.54 -1.95
C ARG A 240 4.77 28.48 -2.65
N CYS A 241 5.29 27.78 -3.64
CA CYS A 241 4.58 26.68 -4.30
C CYS A 241 4.26 25.55 -3.31
N CYS A 242 5.22 25.14 -2.47
CA CYS A 242 4.99 24.15 -1.42
C CYS A 242 3.93 24.60 -0.41
N GLN A 243 3.92 25.90 -0.04
CA GLN A 243 2.91 26.46 0.85
C GLN A 243 1.50 26.43 0.21
N GLU A 244 1.39 26.78 -1.07
CA GLU A 244 0.11 26.72 -1.79
C GLU A 244 -0.37 25.26 -1.97
N LEU A 245 0.51 24.33 -2.32
CA LEU A 245 0.20 22.89 -2.33
C LEU A 245 -0.30 22.42 -0.96
N SER A 246 0.33 22.88 0.12
CA SER A 246 -0.08 22.51 1.47
C SER A 246 -1.49 23.00 1.80
N LYS A 247 -1.82 24.23 1.43
CA LYS A 247 -3.17 24.78 1.58
C LYS A 247 -4.21 24.02 0.76
N LEU A 248 -3.87 23.69 -0.50
CA LEU A 248 -4.77 23.00 -1.42
C LEU A 248 -5.08 21.56 -0.98
N THR A 249 -4.12 20.89 -0.37
CA THR A 249 -4.20 19.44 -0.11
C THR A 249 -4.44 19.09 1.35
N GLY A 250 -4.14 20.01 2.27
CA GLY A 250 -4.08 19.80 3.70
C GLY A 250 -2.85 19.01 4.18
N VAL A 251 -1.94 18.60 3.29
CA VAL A 251 -0.68 17.91 3.63
C VAL A 251 0.43 18.95 3.68
N THR A 252 1.23 18.96 4.75
CA THR A 252 2.39 19.85 4.82
C THR A 252 3.46 19.39 3.84
N PHE A 253 3.81 20.28 2.91
CA PHE A 253 4.92 20.12 1.96
C PHE A 253 5.97 21.19 2.19
N THR A 254 7.23 20.84 1.97
CA THR A 254 8.37 21.73 2.09
C THR A 254 9.32 21.55 0.90
N PRO A 255 10.12 22.56 0.53
CA PRO A 255 11.19 22.35 -0.42
C PRO A 255 12.17 21.28 0.06
N ALA A 256 12.73 20.50 -0.86
CA ALA A 256 13.82 19.59 -0.57
C ALA A 256 15.02 20.36 0.00
N ARG A 257 15.72 19.74 0.95
CA ARG A 257 16.96 20.33 1.51
C ARG A 257 18.06 20.45 0.46
N ASN A 258 18.03 19.59 -0.54
CA ASN A 258 18.97 19.57 -1.66
C ASN A 258 18.22 19.20 -2.94
N TYR A 259 18.06 20.15 -3.86
CA TYR A 259 17.36 19.89 -5.13
C TYR A 259 18.14 18.97 -6.08
N PHE A 260 19.47 18.95 -5.99
CA PHE A 260 20.28 18.06 -6.82
C PHE A 260 19.94 16.60 -6.51
N GLU A 261 19.91 16.23 -5.23
CA GLU A 261 19.52 14.88 -4.79
C GLU A 261 18.08 14.55 -5.20
N ALA A 262 17.13 15.43 -4.90
CA ALA A 262 15.71 15.22 -5.19
C ALA A 262 15.37 15.03 -6.69
N MET A 263 16.28 15.44 -7.58
CA MET A 263 16.13 15.30 -9.03
C MET A 263 17.00 14.16 -9.60
N SER A 264 18.22 13.99 -9.10
CA SER A 264 19.16 12.96 -9.60
C SER A 264 18.87 11.56 -9.07
N ALA A 265 18.29 11.47 -7.87
CA ALA A 265 17.96 10.23 -7.18
C ALA A 265 16.47 10.16 -6.87
N GLN A 266 15.95 8.96 -6.59
CA GLN A 266 14.54 8.73 -6.22
C GLN A 266 14.45 7.90 -4.93
N ASP A 267 15.37 8.15 -4.00
CA ASP A 267 15.56 7.35 -2.78
C ASP A 267 14.31 7.33 -1.90
N THR A 268 13.60 8.45 -1.80
CA THR A 268 12.34 8.53 -1.03
C THR A 268 11.23 7.65 -1.64
N ALA A 269 11.16 7.57 -2.97
CA ALA A 269 10.20 6.68 -3.65
C ALA A 269 10.58 5.20 -3.47
N VAL A 270 11.87 4.88 -3.52
CA VAL A 270 12.40 3.53 -3.23
C VAL A 270 12.14 3.14 -1.78
N GLU A 271 12.37 4.05 -0.83
CA GLU A 271 12.09 3.83 0.59
C GLU A 271 10.61 3.54 0.83
N LEU A 272 9.72 4.38 0.31
CA LEU A 272 8.27 4.16 0.44
C LEU A 272 7.89 2.81 -0.18
N SER A 273 8.38 2.49 -1.38
CA SER A 273 8.16 1.19 -2.02
C SER A 273 8.59 0.02 -1.13
N GLY A 274 9.76 0.10 -0.50
CA GLY A 274 10.25 -0.91 0.43
C GLY A 274 9.33 -1.10 1.65
N GLN A 275 8.71 -0.02 2.14
CA GLN A 275 7.71 -0.10 3.21
C GLN A 275 6.41 -0.74 2.73
N LEU A 276 5.93 -0.40 1.52
CA LEU A 276 4.76 -1.03 0.89
C LEU A 276 4.99 -2.53 0.70
N LYS A 277 6.20 -2.97 0.31
CA LYS A 277 6.58 -4.37 0.27
C LYS A 277 6.45 -5.06 1.63
N VAL A 278 6.92 -4.43 2.72
CA VAL A 278 6.81 -5.01 4.07
C VAL A 278 5.33 -5.18 4.48
N ILE A 279 4.48 -4.21 4.13
CA ILE A 279 3.03 -4.30 4.34
C ILE A 279 2.45 -5.46 3.52
N ALA A 280 2.81 -5.58 2.23
CA ALA A 280 2.38 -6.66 1.37
C ALA A 280 2.75 -8.05 1.92
N VAL A 281 3.99 -8.22 2.39
CA VAL A 281 4.46 -9.46 3.04
C VAL A 281 3.61 -9.80 4.28
N SER A 282 3.27 -8.79 5.09
CA SER A 282 2.44 -8.97 6.28
C SER A 282 1.00 -9.39 5.92
N LEU A 283 0.38 -8.73 4.94
CA LEU A 283 -0.96 -9.07 4.46
C LEU A 283 -1.01 -10.48 3.85
N MET A 284 0.03 -10.88 3.11
CA MET A 284 0.14 -12.23 2.55
C MET A 284 0.21 -13.29 3.64
N LYS A 285 0.95 -13.06 4.73
CA LYS A 285 0.98 -13.96 5.88
C LYS A 285 -0.42 -14.11 6.49
N ILE A 286 -1.10 -13.00 6.80
CA ILE A 286 -2.46 -13.00 7.35
C ILE A 286 -3.43 -13.74 6.42
N ALA A 287 -3.37 -13.49 5.11
CA ALA A 287 -4.19 -14.17 4.13
C ALA A 287 -3.92 -15.68 4.08
N ASN A 288 -2.66 -16.11 4.14
CA ASN A 288 -2.32 -17.53 4.16
C ASN A 288 -2.78 -18.23 5.45
N ASP A 289 -2.67 -17.58 6.60
CA ASP A 289 -3.20 -18.14 7.85
C ASP A 289 -4.73 -18.31 7.76
N LEU A 290 -5.46 -17.29 7.27
CA LEU A 290 -6.91 -17.39 7.07
C LEU A 290 -7.27 -18.55 6.14
N ARG A 291 -6.53 -18.76 5.05
CA ARG A 291 -6.74 -19.88 4.11
C ARG A 291 -6.51 -21.23 4.77
N LEU A 292 -5.42 -21.37 5.54
CA LEU A 292 -5.10 -22.61 6.24
C LEU A 292 -6.13 -22.93 7.32
N MET A 293 -6.50 -21.97 8.16
CA MET A 293 -7.51 -22.16 9.20
C MET A 293 -8.90 -22.45 8.61
N ASN A 294 -9.23 -21.92 7.44
CA ASN A 294 -10.48 -22.20 6.72
C ASN A 294 -10.45 -23.49 5.89
N SER A 295 -9.32 -24.19 5.77
CA SER A 295 -9.21 -25.40 4.93
C SER A 295 -10.18 -26.50 5.41
N GLY A 296 -10.96 -27.07 4.49
CA GLY A 296 -12.00 -28.04 4.86
C GLY A 296 -13.15 -28.09 3.82
N PRO A 297 -14.39 -28.44 4.23
CA PRO A 297 -14.87 -28.55 5.60
C PRO A 297 -14.57 -29.91 6.26
N LEU A 298 -14.25 -30.97 5.51
CA LEU A 298 -14.02 -32.31 6.08
C LEU A 298 -12.53 -32.62 6.24
N ALA A 299 -11.74 -32.41 5.20
CA ALA A 299 -10.36 -32.90 5.10
C ALA A 299 -9.26 -31.82 5.33
N GLY A 300 -9.54 -30.79 6.12
CA GLY A 300 -8.59 -29.72 6.44
C GLY A 300 -8.53 -29.37 7.93
N LEU A 301 -8.00 -28.20 8.29
CA LEU A 301 -7.98 -27.74 9.69
C LEU A 301 -9.37 -27.36 10.17
N GLY A 302 -10.09 -26.54 9.40
CA GLY A 302 -11.46 -26.12 9.67
C GLY A 302 -11.63 -25.44 11.03
N GLU A 303 -10.65 -24.68 11.50
CA GLU A 303 -10.74 -23.93 12.77
C GLU A 303 -11.68 -22.74 12.65
N ILE A 304 -11.76 -22.14 11.47
CA ILE A 304 -12.70 -21.08 11.14
C ILE A 304 -13.50 -21.42 9.89
N ALA A 305 -14.58 -20.69 9.67
CA ALA A 305 -15.33 -20.63 8.43
C ALA A 305 -15.44 -19.17 7.97
N LEU A 306 -14.83 -18.85 6.84
CA LEU A 306 -14.93 -17.53 6.20
C LEU A 306 -16.34 -17.31 5.61
N PRO A 307 -16.77 -16.05 5.46
CA PRO A 307 -18.03 -15.73 4.78
C PRO A 307 -18.09 -16.34 3.37
N ALA A 308 -19.22 -16.94 3.02
CA ALA A 308 -19.47 -17.49 1.68
C ALA A 308 -19.94 -16.39 0.73
N LEU A 309 -19.01 -15.82 -0.04
CA LEU A 309 -19.27 -14.66 -0.91
C LEU A 309 -19.77 -15.04 -2.30
N GLN A 310 -19.35 -16.20 -2.82
CA GLN A 310 -19.70 -16.67 -4.16
C GLN A 310 -19.59 -18.19 -4.25
N PRO A 311 -20.26 -18.83 -5.23
CA PRO A 311 -20.01 -20.23 -5.57
C PRO A 311 -18.53 -20.46 -5.87
N GLY A 312 -17.91 -21.42 -5.19
CA GLY A 312 -16.47 -21.70 -5.28
C GLY A 312 -16.08 -22.65 -6.40
N SER A 313 -17.04 -23.22 -7.14
CA SER A 313 -16.77 -24.11 -8.26
C SER A 313 -17.93 -24.15 -9.24
N SER A 314 -17.61 -24.20 -10.52
CA SER A 314 -18.58 -24.44 -11.59
C SER A 314 -19.10 -25.88 -11.64
N ILE A 315 -18.41 -26.84 -11.01
CA ILE A 315 -18.72 -28.28 -11.11
C ILE A 315 -18.97 -28.97 -9.77
N MET A 316 -18.53 -28.39 -8.64
CA MET A 316 -18.75 -28.95 -7.29
C MET A 316 -19.81 -28.12 -6.53
N PRO A 317 -21.09 -28.55 -6.53
CA PRO A 317 -22.15 -27.85 -5.80
C PRO A 317 -21.82 -27.72 -4.31
N GLY A 318 -22.05 -26.54 -3.74
CA GLY A 318 -21.83 -26.26 -2.32
C GLY A 318 -20.37 -25.96 -1.92
N LYS A 319 -19.39 -26.06 -2.83
CA LYS A 319 -18.00 -25.67 -2.54
C LYS A 319 -17.89 -24.14 -2.43
N VAL A 320 -17.23 -23.66 -1.39
CA VAL A 320 -16.93 -22.24 -1.15
C VAL A 320 -15.42 -22.08 -0.93
N ASN A 321 -14.80 -21.11 -1.61
CA ASN A 321 -13.35 -20.87 -1.54
C ASN A 321 -13.01 -19.60 -0.75
N PRO A 322 -11.79 -19.49 -0.19
CA PRO A 322 -11.31 -18.29 0.50
C PRO A 322 -10.86 -17.19 -0.49
N VAL A 323 -11.77 -16.69 -1.32
CA VAL A 323 -11.45 -15.83 -2.48
C VAL A 323 -10.83 -14.47 -2.11
N ILE A 324 -11.19 -13.90 -0.96
CA ILE A 324 -10.62 -12.62 -0.50
C ILE A 324 -9.15 -12.78 -0.06
N PRO A 325 -8.81 -13.76 0.81
CA PRO A 325 -7.41 -14.12 1.03
C PRO A 325 -6.62 -14.44 -0.26
N GLU A 326 -7.22 -15.14 -1.23
CA GLU A 326 -6.55 -15.41 -2.52
C GLU A 326 -6.21 -14.11 -3.26
N ALA A 327 -7.16 -13.18 -3.36
CA ALA A 327 -6.92 -11.86 -3.93
C ALA A 327 -5.81 -11.08 -3.19
N ALA A 328 -5.79 -11.14 -1.86
CA ALA A 328 -4.73 -10.53 -1.05
C ALA A 328 -3.34 -11.09 -1.34
N THR A 329 -3.22 -12.41 -1.56
CA THR A 329 -1.93 -13.01 -1.93
C THR A 329 -1.45 -12.58 -3.32
N MET A 330 -2.35 -12.45 -4.30
CA MET A 330 -2.00 -11.96 -5.64
C MET A 330 -1.59 -10.48 -5.61
N VAL A 331 -2.32 -9.64 -4.87
CA VAL A 331 -1.95 -8.23 -4.68
C VAL A 331 -0.58 -8.11 -4.01
N ALA A 332 -0.31 -8.92 -2.99
CA ALA A 332 0.98 -8.88 -2.33
C ALA A 332 2.14 -9.27 -3.27
N ALA A 333 1.95 -10.29 -4.09
CA ALA A 333 2.93 -10.67 -5.11
C ALA A 333 3.16 -9.55 -6.14
N GLN A 334 2.10 -8.90 -6.63
CA GLN A 334 2.21 -7.77 -7.55
C GLN A 334 2.99 -6.60 -6.94
N VAL A 335 2.68 -6.22 -5.69
CA VAL A 335 3.39 -5.14 -4.99
C VAL A 335 4.88 -5.45 -4.80
N ILE A 336 5.24 -6.70 -4.52
CA ILE A 336 6.64 -7.13 -4.43
C ILE A 336 7.34 -7.03 -5.80
N GLY A 337 6.65 -7.40 -6.87
CA GLY A 337 7.15 -7.20 -8.24
C GLY A 337 7.36 -5.72 -8.56
N ASN A 338 6.38 -4.88 -8.25
CA ASN A 338 6.44 -3.43 -8.43
C ASN A 338 7.62 -2.81 -7.65
N ASP A 339 7.89 -3.28 -6.42
CA ASP A 339 9.05 -2.86 -5.63
C ASP A 339 10.38 -3.16 -6.31
N THR A 340 10.47 -4.32 -6.97
CA THR A 340 11.66 -4.69 -7.74
C THR A 340 11.85 -3.74 -8.93
N SER A 341 10.77 -3.44 -9.67
CA SER A 341 10.81 -2.46 -10.76
C SER A 341 11.21 -1.07 -10.29
N ILE A 342 10.66 -0.60 -9.17
CA ILE A 342 11.00 0.71 -8.57
C ILE A 342 12.46 0.72 -8.10
N THR A 343 12.97 -0.38 -7.54
CA THR A 343 14.37 -0.49 -7.11
C THR A 343 15.33 -0.31 -8.30
N ILE A 344 15.08 -1.00 -9.42
CA ILE A 344 15.88 -0.85 -10.64
C ILE A 344 15.77 0.57 -11.21
N ALA A 345 14.55 1.12 -11.22
CA ALA A 345 14.33 2.48 -11.70
C ALA A 345 15.02 3.54 -10.82
N GLY A 346 15.00 3.38 -9.50
CA GLY A 346 15.67 4.26 -8.55
C GLY A 346 17.20 4.25 -8.72
N GLN A 347 17.79 3.08 -8.97
CA GLN A 347 19.23 2.95 -9.25
C GLN A 347 19.65 3.62 -10.57
N SER A 348 18.75 3.80 -11.53
CA SER A 348 19.05 4.26 -12.89
C SER A 348 19.38 5.76 -13.03
N GLY A 349 19.69 6.46 -11.94
CA GLY A 349 20.10 7.86 -11.94
C GLY A 349 21.43 8.08 -12.68
N ASN A 350 21.49 9.11 -13.53
CA ASN A 350 22.71 9.49 -14.25
C ASN A 350 22.95 11.01 -14.10
N PHE A 351 24.03 11.39 -13.44
CA PHE A 351 24.38 12.79 -13.17
C PHE A 351 23.22 13.56 -12.49
N GLN A 352 22.67 14.61 -13.10
CA GLN A 352 21.69 15.51 -12.47
C GLN A 352 20.23 15.05 -12.56
N LEU A 353 19.92 13.91 -13.20
CA LEU A 353 18.54 13.49 -13.39
C LEU A 353 18.37 11.96 -13.42
N ASN A 354 17.38 11.45 -12.69
CA ASN A 354 16.85 10.11 -12.92
C ASN A 354 15.80 10.16 -14.05
N VAL A 355 15.93 9.26 -15.03
CA VAL A 355 15.08 9.21 -16.22
C VAL A 355 14.22 7.92 -16.29
N MET A 356 13.80 7.41 -15.13
CA MET A 356 12.78 6.35 -15.03
C MET A 356 11.57 6.83 -14.19
N LEU A 357 11.30 8.13 -14.19
CA LEU A 357 10.27 8.74 -13.33
C LEU A 357 8.85 8.25 -13.62
N PRO A 358 8.39 8.11 -14.90
CA PRO A 358 7.04 7.63 -15.19
C PRO A 358 6.77 6.22 -14.65
N VAL A 359 7.72 5.29 -14.79
CA VAL A 359 7.56 3.91 -14.33
C VAL A 359 7.59 3.81 -12.80
N ILE A 360 8.37 4.67 -12.12
CA ILE A 360 8.32 4.81 -10.66
C ILE A 360 6.93 5.28 -10.23
N ALA A 361 6.41 6.35 -10.85
CA ALA A 361 5.10 6.90 -10.54
C ALA A 361 3.98 5.85 -10.70
N HIS A 362 4.00 5.12 -11.82
CA HIS A 362 3.01 4.10 -12.13
C HIS A 362 2.99 2.98 -11.09
N ASN A 363 4.14 2.33 -10.87
CA ASN A 363 4.23 1.19 -9.95
C ASN A 363 3.96 1.57 -8.49
N LEU A 364 4.41 2.76 -8.08
CA LEU A 364 4.21 3.23 -6.71
C LEU A 364 2.73 3.50 -6.43
N LEU A 365 2.05 4.21 -7.32
CA LEU A 365 0.62 4.53 -7.18
C LEU A 365 -0.27 3.30 -7.36
N GLU A 366 0.09 2.37 -8.25
CA GLU A 366 -0.60 1.09 -8.35
C GLU A 366 -0.50 0.32 -7.02
N SER A 367 0.71 0.22 -6.45
CA SER A 367 0.93 -0.53 -5.21
C SER A 367 0.11 0.04 -4.06
N ILE A 368 0.08 1.37 -3.89
CA ILE A 368 -0.71 2.04 -2.86
C ILE A 368 -2.20 1.72 -3.03
N ARG A 369 -2.74 1.85 -4.26
CA ARG A 369 -4.15 1.58 -4.57
C ARG A 369 -4.54 0.12 -4.33
N LEU A 370 -3.73 -0.82 -4.82
CA LEU A 370 -4.00 -2.25 -4.65
C LEU A 370 -4.00 -2.65 -3.18
N LEU A 371 -3.00 -2.20 -2.41
CA LEU A 371 -2.93 -2.44 -0.96
C LEU A 371 -4.13 -1.83 -0.24
N ALA A 372 -4.49 -0.58 -0.53
CA ALA A 372 -5.62 0.08 0.12
C ALA A 372 -6.92 -0.70 -0.12
N ASN A 373 -7.19 -1.11 -1.35
CA ASN A 373 -8.41 -1.83 -1.71
C ASN A 373 -8.47 -3.21 -1.06
N VAL A 374 -7.41 -4.01 -1.17
CA VAL A 374 -7.44 -5.38 -0.65
C VAL A 374 -7.43 -5.42 0.87
N THR A 375 -6.82 -4.43 1.52
CA THR A 375 -6.83 -4.29 2.98
C THR A 375 -8.24 -4.05 3.50
N ARG A 376 -9.05 -3.21 2.83
CA ARG A 376 -10.47 -3.01 3.18
C ARG A 376 -11.27 -4.29 2.96
N LEU A 377 -11.06 -4.97 1.83
CA LEU A 377 -11.73 -6.25 1.56
C LEU A 377 -11.40 -7.32 2.61
N LEU A 378 -10.13 -7.43 3.03
CA LEU A 378 -9.74 -8.34 4.10
C LEU A 378 -10.46 -8.00 5.41
N ALA A 379 -10.57 -6.72 5.76
CA ALA A 379 -11.27 -6.30 6.97
C ALA A 379 -12.75 -6.68 6.93
N ASP A 380 -13.46 -6.26 5.88
CA ASP A 380 -14.92 -6.32 5.81
C ASP A 380 -15.43 -7.71 5.43
N SER A 381 -14.78 -8.36 4.45
CA SER A 381 -15.29 -9.56 3.80
C SER A 381 -14.60 -10.86 4.28
N ALA A 382 -13.62 -10.77 5.18
CA ALA A 382 -12.97 -11.92 5.77
C ALA A 382 -12.86 -11.81 7.30
N VAL A 383 -12.10 -10.85 7.81
CA VAL A 383 -11.75 -10.73 9.25
C VAL A 383 -12.99 -10.46 10.10
N ALA A 384 -13.83 -9.50 9.72
CA ALA A 384 -15.00 -9.11 10.52
C ALA A 384 -16.02 -10.25 10.67
N GLY A 385 -16.15 -11.11 9.65
CA GLY A 385 -17.28 -12.04 9.53
C GLY A 385 -16.96 -13.52 9.69
N PHE A 386 -15.69 -13.92 9.89
CA PHE A 386 -15.38 -15.36 10.02
C PHE A 386 -16.01 -15.94 11.29
N LYS A 387 -16.49 -17.18 11.19
CA LYS A 387 -17.02 -17.94 12.34
C LYS A 387 -15.96 -18.88 12.86
N VAL A 388 -15.98 -19.14 14.16
CA VAL A 388 -15.06 -20.08 14.80
C VAL A 388 -15.76 -21.43 14.97
N ASN A 389 -15.08 -22.51 14.60
CA ASN A 389 -15.59 -23.86 14.75
C ASN A 389 -15.08 -24.45 16.07
N GLU A 390 -15.67 -24.00 17.19
CA GLU A 390 -15.21 -24.36 18.54
C GLU A 390 -15.14 -25.87 18.79
N ALA A 391 -16.12 -26.63 18.30
CA ALA A 391 -16.12 -28.09 18.43
C ALA A 391 -14.90 -28.74 17.75
N ARG A 392 -14.47 -28.20 16.60
CA ARG A 392 -13.30 -28.71 15.87
C ARG A 392 -12.00 -28.35 16.55
N ILE A 393 -11.92 -27.13 17.09
CA ILE A 393 -10.79 -26.66 17.88
C ILE A 393 -10.64 -27.49 19.16
N ALA A 394 -11.73 -27.70 19.90
CA ALA A 394 -11.74 -28.50 21.13
C ALA A 394 -11.31 -29.95 20.88
N ALA A 395 -11.83 -30.58 19.82
CA ALA A 395 -11.46 -31.96 19.46
C ALA A 395 -9.96 -32.10 19.12
N ALA A 396 -9.35 -31.11 18.48
CA ALA A 396 -7.91 -31.10 18.20
C ALA A 396 -7.08 -30.87 19.48
N LEU A 397 -7.54 -29.98 20.36
CA LEU A 397 -6.85 -29.63 21.59
C LEU A 397 -6.83 -30.78 22.61
N ASP A 398 -7.95 -31.49 22.76
CA ASP A 398 -8.09 -32.64 23.68
C ASP A 398 -7.15 -33.80 23.31
N ARG A 399 -6.84 -33.93 22.02
CA ARG A 399 -5.98 -34.98 21.48
C ARG A 399 -4.52 -34.55 21.35
N ASN A 400 -4.19 -33.30 21.64
CA ASN A 400 -2.85 -32.76 21.47
C ASN A 400 -1.91 -33.27 22.59
N PRO A 401 -0.97 -34.18 22.29
CA PRO A 401 -0.08 -34.73 23.30
C PRO A 401 1.06 -33.77 23.68
N ILE A 402 1.26 -32.68 22.91
CA ILE A 402 2.27 -31.66 23.20
C ILE A 402 1.97 -30.91 24.50
N LEU A 403 0.72 -30.95 25.00
CA LEU A 403 0.37 -30.38 26.32
C LEU A 403 1.24 -30.95 27.46
N VAL A 404 1.77 -32.16 27.33
CA VAL A 404 2.69 -32.76 28.32
C VAL A 404 3.94 -31.94 28.56
N THR A 405 4.31 -31.05 27.63
CA THR A 405 5.42 -30.09 27.79
C THR A 405 5.27 -29.27 29.08
N ALA A 406 4.03 -28.98 29.50
CA ALA A 406 3.73 -28.29 30.75
C ALA A 406 4.17 -29.07 32.00
N LEU A 407 4.34 -30.39 31.90
CA LEU A 407 4.80 -31.25 32.99
C LEU A 407 6.33 -31.33 33.09
N ASN A 408 7.09 -30.87 32.09
CA ASN A 408 8.56 -30.95 32.10
C ASN A 408 9.20 -30.42 33.39
N PRO A 409 8.76 -29.29 33.98
CA PRO A 409 9.30 -28.80 35.26
C PRO A 409 9.00 -29.71 36.47
N VAL A 410 8.03 -30.62 36.35
CA VAL A 410 7.57 -31.50 37.43
C VAL A 410 8.13 -32.92 37.28
N ILE A 411 8.12 -33.46 36.06
CA ILE A 411 8.44 -34.86 35.79
C ILE A 411 9.71 -35.06 34.96
N GLY A 412 10.32 -33.98 34.48
CA GLY A 412 11.47 -34.02 33.57
C GLY A 412 11.09 -34.27 32.11
N TYR A 413 11.95 -33.82 31.20
CA TYR A 413 11.73 -33.88 29.75
C TYR A 413 11.60 -35.31 29.22
N GLU A 414 12.48 -36.23 29.61
CA GLU A 414 12.50 -37.59 29.08
C GLU A 414 11.20 -38.35 29.38
N LYS A 415 10.67 -38.16 30.59
CA LYS A 415 9.39 -38.74 31.00
C LYS A 415 8.23 -38.11 30.25
N GLY A 416 8.22 -36.78 30.08
CA GLY A 416 7.24 -36.08 29.25
C GLY A 416 7.24 -36.60 27.80
N ALA A 417 8.41 -36.78 27.20
CA ALA A 417 8.57 -37.29 25.84
C ALA A 417 8.06 -38.74 25.68
N ALA A 418 8.31 -39.60 26.68
CA ALA A 418 7.79 -40.97 26.68
C ALA A 418 6.24 -40.99 26.74
N ILE A 419 5.65 -40.14 27.58
CA ILE A 419 4.19 -39.98 27.69
C ILE A 419 3.59 -39.47 26.38
N ALA A 420 4.21 -38.46 25.74
CA ALA A 420 3.76 -37.95 24.44
C ALA A 420 3.75 -39.05 23.37
N LYS A 421 4.82 -39.84 23.28
CA LYS A 421 4.95 -40.95 22.32
C LYS A 421 3.88 -42.01 22.54
N LYS A 422 3.61 -42.37 23.81
CA LYS A 422 2.55 -43.32 24.16
C LYS A 422 1.18 -42.78 23.75
N ALA A 423 0.87 -41.52 24.06
CA ALA A 423 -0.39 -40.89 23.67
C ALA A 423 -0.60 -40.82 22.16
N TYR A 424 0.45 -40.49 21.39
CA TYR A 424 0.40 -40.53 19.93
C TYR A 424 0.16 -41.93 19.39
N ALA A 425 0.89 -42.94 19.88
CA ALA A 425 0.77 -44.32 19.41
C ALA A 425 -0.61 -44.93 19.69
N GLU A 426 -1.20 -44.57 20.83
CA GLU A 426 -2.51 -45.08 21.26
C GLU A 426 -3.69 -44.23 20.78
N GLY A 427 -3.44 -43.01 20.27
CA GLY A 427 -4.49 -42.06 19.87
C GLY A 427 -5.37 -41.58 21.03
N ARG A 428 -4.81 -41.55 22.25
CA ARG A 428 -5.55 -41.28 23.49
C ARG A 428 -5.34 -39.86 24.02
N PRO A 429 -6.31 -39.31 24.78
CA PRO A 429 -6.13 -38.02 25.44
C PRO A 429 -4.91 -38.02 26.36
N ILE A 430 -4.09 -36.98 26.23
CA ILE A 430 -2.82 -36.87 26.98
C ILE A 430 -3.01 -36.89 28.49
N ARG A 431 -4.14 -36.38 28.98
CA ARG A 431 -4.50 -36.37 30.41
C ARG A 431 -4.64 -37.78 30.98
N GLU A 432 -5.19 -38.71 30.20
CA GLU A 432 -5.32 -40.11 30.63
C GLU A 432 -3.96 -40.80 30.70
N VAL A 433 -3.16 -40.66 29.64
CA VAL A 433 -1.84 -41.29 29.54
C VAL A 433 -0.88 -40.74 30.60
N ALA A 434 -0.94 -39.44 30.89
CA ALA A 434 -0.17 -38.81 31.96
C ALA A 434 -0.61 -39.31 33.36
N GLY A 435 -1.92 -39.51 33.58
CA GLY A 435 -2.44 -40.07 34.83
C GLY A 435 -1.97 -41.50 35.11
N GLU A 436 -1.83 -42.33 34.07
CA GLU A 436 -1.29 -43.69 34.20
C GLU A 436 0.23 -43.72 34.42
N SER A 437 0.94 -42.72 33.88
CA SER A 437 2.40 -42.73 33.78
C SER A 437 3.08 -41.86 34.85
N THR A 438 2.31 -41.17 35.69
CA THR A 438 2.80 -40.28 36.75
C THR A 438 2.11 -40.56 38.07
N ASN A 439 2.73 -40.15 39.18
CA ASN A 439 2.13 -40.23 40.52
C ASN A 439 1.37 -38.94 40.89
N LEU A 440 1.08 -38.09 39.91
CA LEU A 440 0.42 -36.80 40.14
C LEU A 440 -1.08 -37.01 40.39
N PRO A 441 -1.66 -36.37 41.41
CA PRO A 441 -3.11 -36.37 41.62
C PRO A 441 -3.86 -35.88 40.38
N ARG A 442 -5.06 -36.42 40.16
CA ARG A 442 -5.90 -36.05 39.00
C ARG A 442 -6.19 -34.55 38.93
N GLU A 443 -6.43 -33.91 40.07
CA GLU A 443 -6.67 -32.47 40.16
C GLU A 443 -5.43 -31.66 39.79
N GLU A 444 -4.25 -32.12 40.20
CA GLU A 444 -2.99 -31.48 39.86
C GLU A 444 -2.69 -31.59 38.36
N LEU A 445 -2.91 -32.77 37.77
CA LEU A 445 -2.81 -32.95 36.32
C LEU A 445 -3.80 -32.08 35.54
N ALA A 446 -5.04 -31.96 36.03
CA ALA A 446 -6.05 -31.11 35.39
C ALA A 446 -5.64 -29.64 35.41
N ARG A 447 -5.06 -29.17 36.51
CA ARG A 447 -4.54 -27.80 36.65
C ARG A 447 -3.31 -27.55 35.76
N LEU A 448 -2.36 -28.49 35.75
CA LEU A 448 -1.11 -28.37 34.98
C LEU A 448 -1.32 -28.48 33.47
N LEU A 449 -2.32 -29.28 33.04
CA LEU A 449 -2.68 -29.52 31.65
C LEU A 449 -3.94 -28.75 31.23
N ASP A 450 -4.30 -27.67 31.92
CA ASP A 450 -5.39 -26.79 31.50
C ASP A 450 -4.93 -25.92 30.32
N PRO A 451 -5.47 -26.11 29.10
CA PRO A 451 -5.03 -25.36 27.94
C PRO A 451 -5.19 -23.85 28.10
N ALA A 452 -6.23 -23.40 28.81
CA ALA A 452 -6.44 -21.97 29.04
C ALA A 452 -5.34 -21.38 29.92
N ALA A 453 -5.02 -22.02 31.04
CA ALA A 453 -3.91 -21.61 31.90
C ALA A 453 -2.56 -21.59 31.16
N LEU A 454 -2.36 -22.50 30.20
CA LEU A 454 -1.12 -22.60 29.41
C LEU A 454 -0.93 -21.45 28.41
N THR A 455 -1.98 -20.69 28.08
CA THR A 455 -1.86 -19.50 27.23
C THR A 455 -1.28 -18.27 27.94
N SER A 456 -1.22 -18.27 29.27
CA SER A 456 -0.83 -17.09 30.07
C SER A 456 0.65 -17.02 30.45
N GLY A 457 1.50 -17.89 29.88
CA GLY A 457 2.93 -17.96 30.20
C GLY A 457 3.25 -18.38 31.65
N GLY A 458 4.55 -18.47 31.95
CA GLY A 458 5.09 -18.82 33.27
C GLY A 458 5.22 -20.33 33.56
N ILE A 459 5.89 -20.68 34.67
CA ILE A 459 6.09 -22.06 35.13
C ILE A 459 4.87 -22.48 35.96
N LYS A 460 4.16 -23.53 35.53
CA LYS A 460 2.89 -23.95 36.18
C LYS A 460 3.06 -24.98 37.32
N GLY A 461 4.25 -25.54 37.49
CA GLY A 461 4.54 -26.67 38.39
C GLY A 461 5.77 -26.52 39.28
N GLY A 462 6.24 -25.29 39.55
CA GLY A 462 7.30 -25.09 40.53
C GLY A 462 6.78 -25.30 41.95
N THR A 463 7.45 -26.14 42.75
CA THR A 463 7.33 -26.10 44.20
C THR A 463 7.66 -24.68 44.65
N GLY A 464 6.79 -24.06 45.45
CA GLY A 464 7.13 -22.82 46.14
C GLY A 464 8.46 -22.98 46.86
N GLY A 465 9.50 -22.31 46.36
CA GLY A 465 10.82 -22.19 46.95
C GLY A 465 11.13 -20.70 46.98
N GLY A 466 11.21 -20.14 48.19
CA GLY A 466 11.09 -18.71 48.49
C GLY A 466 12.21 -17.81 47.96
N GLY A 467 11.97 -16.50 48.11
CA GLY A 467 12.97 -15.44 47.95
C GLY A 467 12.50 -14.31 47.06
#